data_AF-A0A1H8NYJ2-F1
#
_entry.id   AF-A0A1H8NYJ2-F1
#
_cell.length_a   1.000
_cell.length_b   1.000
_cell.length_c   1.000
_cell.angle_alpha   90.00
_cell.angle_beta   90.00
_cell.angle_gamma   90.00
#
_symmetry.space_group_name_H-M   'P 1'
#
loop_
_entity.id
_entity.type
_entity.pdbx_description
1 polymer ?
#
loop_
_entity_poly.entity_id
_entity_poly.type
_entity_poly.pdbx_seq_one_letter_code
_entity_poly.pdbx_strand_id
1 'polypeptide(L)'
;MDRFALTSSLRAANARVAAGQWALLEQRIQIRELEQCGLDASLARALLRIYEESQAMSILDRNRLNQALTGPAAAERSPVDYDDRGLFDADDGIHFQQAA
;
A
#
# COMPACT_ATOMS: atom_id res chain seq x y z
N MET A 1 2.01 2.17 -11.04
CA MET A 1 3.43 1.90 -10.73
C MET A 1 3.83 0.67 -11.53
N ASP A 2 4.97 0.70 -12.23
CA ASP A 2 5.39 -0.46 -13.01
C ASP A 2 5.84 -1.62 -12.08
N ARG A 3 5.83 -2.85 -12.62
CA ARG A 3 6.17 -4.05 -11.84
C ARG A 3 7.60 -3.99 -11.29
N PHE A 4 8.51 -3.33 -12.00
CA PHE A 4 9.89 -3.16 -11.60
C PHE A 4 10.02 -2.27 -10.35
N ALA A 5 9.37 -1.09 -10.34
CA ALA A 5 9.37 -0.20 -9.18
C ALA A 5 8.65 -0.81 -7.97
N LEU A 6 7.59 -1.60 -8.18
CA LEU A 6 6.95 -2.35 -7.10
C LEU A 6 7.88 -3.39 -6.48
N THR A 7 8.64 -4.11 -7.32
CA THR A 7 9.60 -5.13 -6.85
C THR A 7 10.77 -4.50 -6.10
N SER A 8 11.31 -3.38 -6.58
CA SER A 8 12.38 -2.66 -5.88
C SER A 8 11.89 -2.08 -4.55
N SER A 9 10.68 -1.52 -4.52
CA SER A 9 10.04 -1.02 -3.31
C SER A 9 9.80 -2.13 -2.29
N LEU A 10 9.33 -3.29 -2.73
CA LEU A 10 9.14 -4.45 -1.84
C LEU A 10 10.47 -4.94 -1.27
N ARG A 11 11.55 -4.97 -2.08
CA ARG A 11 12.89 -5.29 -1.59
C ARG A 11 13.36 -4.31 -0.51
N ALA A 12 13.18 -3.01 -0.73
CA ALA A 12 13.53 -1.99 0.24
C ALA A 12 12.69 -2.10 1.52
N ALA A 13 11.38 -2.37 1.41
CA ALA A 13 10.51 -2.61 2.55
C ALA A 13 10.94 -3.85 3.36
N ASN A 14 11.31 -4.95 2.69
CA ASN A 14 11.86 -6.14 3.33
C ASN A 14 13.15 -5.84 4.10
N ALA A 15 14.08 -5.10 3.49
CA ALA A 15 15.33 -4.70 4.14
C ALA A 15 15.08 -3.84 5.39
N ARG A 16 14.15 -2.88 5.32
CA ARG A 16 13.74 -2.08 6.49
C ARG A 16 13.14 -2.93 7.60
N VAL A 17 12.27 -3.89 7.26
CA VAL A 17 11.69 -4.79 8.27
C VAL A 17 12.77 -5.64 8.95
N ALA A 18 13.70 -6.21 8.18
CA ALA A 18 14.79 -7.00 8.74
C ALA A 18 15.72 -6.17 9.64
N ALA A 19 16.14 -4.99 9.16
CA ALA A 19 16.97 -4.08 9.94
C ALA A 19 16.28 -3.64 11.25
N GLY A 20 14.98 -3.34 11.18
CA GLY A 20 14.19 -2.98 12.35
C GLY A 20 14.07 -4.11 13.37
N GLN A 21 13.92 -5.36 12.92
CA GLN A 21 13.92 -6.53 13.82
C GLN A 21 15.25 -6.71 14.55
N TRP A 22 16.38 -6.52 13.85
CA TRP A 22 17.71 -6.57 14.48
C TRP A 22 17.88 -5.45 15.51
N ALA A 23 17.53 -4.22 15.16
CA ALA A 23 17.61 -3.09 16.08
C ALA A 23 16.74 -3.28 17.34
N LEU A 24 15.54 -3.86 17.19
CA LEU A 24 14.67 -4.17 18.33
C LEU A 24 15.29 -5.21 19.27
N LEU A 25 15.95 -6.24 18.74
CA LEU A 25 16.65 -7.23 19.55
C LEU A 25 17.80 -6.59 20.32
N GLU A 26 18.60 -5.76 19.66
CA GLU A 26 19.72 -5.06 20.26
C GLU A 26 19.27 -4.11 21.38
N GLN A 27 18.26 -3.28 21.14
CA GLN A 27 17.71 -2.37 22.15
C GLN A 27 17.17 -3.12 23.38
N ARG A 28 16.53 -4.28 23.19
CA ARG A 28 16.05 -5.12 24.31
C ARG A 28 17.20 -5.67 25.15
N ILE A 29 18.32 -6.01 24.53
CA ILE A 29 19.53 -6.45 25.25
C ILE A 29 20.09 -5.28 26.07
N GLN A 30 20.30 -4.13 25.44
CA GLN A 30 20.82 -2.93 26.11
C GLN A 30 19.94 -2.50 27.30
N ILE A 31 18.61 -2.52 27.14
CA ILE A 31 17.67 -2.21 28.22
C ILE A 31 17.80 -3.20 29.39
N ARG A 32 17.94 -4.50 29.11
CA ARG A 32 18.16 -5.51 30.17
C ARG A 32 19.48 -5.28 30.90
N GLU A 33 20.53 -4.89 30.19
CA GLU A 33 21.83 -4.58 30.81
C GLU A 33 21.73 -3.35 31.72
N LEU A 34 21.04 -2.29 31.28
CA LEU A 34 20.76 -1.13 32.13
C LEU A 34 20.03 -1.52 33.42
N GLU A 35 18.99 -2.34 33.30
CA GLU A 35 18.21 -2.83 34.44
C GLU A 35 19.01 -3.69 35.40
N GLN A 36 19.88 -4.57 34.87
CA GLN A 36 20.77 -5.41 35.67
C GLN A 36 21.80 -4.58 36.45
N CYS A 37 22.24 -3.47 35.88
CA CYS A 37 23.11 -2.50 36.55
C CYS A 37 22.37 -1.60 37.57
N GLY A 38 21.05 -1.77 37.74
CA GLY A 38 20.23 -0.95 38.63
C GLY A 38 20.00 0.47 38.11
N LEU A 39 20.23 0.72 36.81
CA LEU A 39 20.00 2.01 36.18
C LEU A 39 18.52 2.15 35.78
N ASP A 40 18.02 3.39 35.79
CA ASP A 40 16.67 3.67 35.29
C ASP A 40 16.61 3.51 33.77
N ALA A 41 15.89 2.49 33.31
CA ALA A 41 15.64 2.21 31.91
C ALA A 41 14.24 2.66 31.42
N SER A 42 13.50 3.44 32.23
CA SER A 42 12.12 3.86 31.93
C SER A 42 11.98 4.56 30.57
N LEU A 43 12.86 5.55 30.31
CA LEU A 43 12.89 6.28 29.04
C LEU A 43 13.26 5.35 27.87
N ALA A 44 14.26 4.50 28.04
CA ALA A 44 14.69 3.57 27.00
C ALA A 44 13.56 2.59 26.62
N ARG A 45 12.81 2.08 27.61
CA ARG A 45 11.61 1.27 27.37
C ARG A 45 10.52 2.03 26.62
N ALA A 46 10.28 3.29 26.98
CA ALA A 46 9.29 4.12 26.29
C ALA A 46 9.66 4.33 24.81
N LEU A 47 10.94 4.62 24.53
CA LEU A 47 11.45 4.75 23.16
C LEU A 47 11.38 3.42 22.39
N LEU A 48 11.73 2.31 23.03
CA LEU A 48 11.60 0.98 22.43
C LEU A 48 10.15 0.70 22.02
N ARG A 49 9.17 1.05 22.86
CA ARG A 49 7.75 0.86 22.56
C ARG A 49 7.29 1.66 21.34
N ILE A 50 7.70 2.94 21.25
CA ILE A 50 7.42 3.77 20.07
C ILE A 50 8.04 3.15 18.82
N TYR A 51 9.26 2.62 18.95
CA TYR A 51 9.93 1.97 17.83
C TYR A 51 9.24 0.68 17.39
N GLU A 52 8.76 -0.15 18.33
CA GLU A 52 7.94 -1.33 18.06
C GLU A 52 6.64 -0.98 17.30
N GLU A 53 5.97 0.10 17.70
CA GLU A 53 4.79 0.61 17.01
C GLU A 53 5.12 1.07 15.58
N SER A 54 6.24 1.78 15.40
CA SER A 54 6.71 2.18 14.07
C SER A 54 7.06 0.97 13.18
N GLN A 55 7.54 -0.11 13.79
CA GLN A 55 7.87 -1.34 13.08
C GLN A 55 6.62 -2.07 12.58
N ALA A 56 5.52 -2.01 13.32
CA ALA A 56 4.22 -2.50 12.85
C ALA A 56 3.79 -1.79 11.56
N MET A 57 4.01 -0.47 11.46
CA MET A 57 3.72 0.29 10.25
C MET A 57 4.61 -0.14 9.06
N SER A 58 5.90 -0.39 9.30
CA SER A 58 6.80 -0.92 8.27
C SER A 58 6.39 -2.30 7.75
N ILE A 59 5.87 -3.16 8.63
CA ILE A 59 5.33 -4.47 8.25
C ILE A 59 4.05 -4.32 7.42
N LEU A 60 3.15 -3.43 7.80
CA LEU A 60 1.93 -3.14 7.05
C LEU A 60 2.24 -2.62 5.64
N ASP A 61 3.20 -1.69 5.51
CA ASP A 61 3.67 -1.17 4.21
C ASP A 61 4.20 -2.29 3.31
N ARG A 62 5.11 -3.12 3.84
CA ARG A 62 5.61 -4.31 3.14
C ARG A 62 4.48 -5.24 2.69
N ASN A 63 3.49 -5.49 3.55
CA ASN A 63 2.38 -6.37 3.22
C ASN A 63 1.50 -5.81 2.09
N ARG A 64 1.25 -4.49 2.09
CA ARG A 64 0.55 -3.80 0.99
C ARG A 64 1.31 -3.90 -0.32
N LEU A 65 2.63 -3.68 -0.31
CA LEU A 65 3.47 -3.83 -1.50
C LEU A 65 3.47 -5.27 -2.02
N ASN A 66 3.51 -6.25 -1.11
CA ASN A 66 3.42 -7.67 -1.48
C ASN A 66 2.08 -8.00 -2.13
N GLN A 67 0.97 -7.52 -1.55
CA GLN A 67 -0.37 -7.67 -2.13
C GLN A 67 -0.51 -6.98 -3.49
N ALA A 68 0.08 -5.80 -3.68
CA ALA A 68 0.07 -5.11 -4.97
C ALA A 68 0.85 -5.87 -6.06
N LEU A 69 1.83 -6.71 -5.67
CA LEU A 69 2.62 -7.51 -6.59
C LEU A 69 1.99 -8.89 -6.90
N THR A 70 1.31 -9.49 -5.92
CA THR A 70 0.74 -10.85 -6.01
C THR A 70 -0.78 -10.87 -6.26
N GLY A 71 -1.46 -9.76 -6.01
CA GLY A 71 -2.89 -9.64 -6.24
C GLY A 71 -3.21 -9.84 -7.72
N PRO A 72 -4.34 -10.50 -8.05
CA PRO A 72 -4.83 -10.47 -9.41
C PRO A 72 -5.04 -9.00 -9.80
N ALA A 73 -4.77 -8.65 -11.06
CA ALA A 73 -5.18 -7.38 -11.66
C ALA A 73 -6.72 -7.29 -11.71
N ALA A 74 -7.39 -7.35 -10.56
CA ALA A 74 -8.82 -7.48 -10.41
C ALA A 74 -9.42 -6.11 -10.09
N ALA A 75 -9.25 -5.15 -10.98
CA ALA A 75 -10.12 -3.99 -11.13
C ALA A 75 -9.90 -3.25 -12.47
N GLU A 76 -9.72 -3.97 -13.57
CA GLU A 76 -10.24 -3.48 -14.86
C GLU A 76 -11.51 -4.28 -15.18
N ARG A 77 -12.53 -4.08 -14.35
CA ARG A 77 -13.91 -4.32 -14.73
C ARG A 77 -14.60 -2.97 -14.71
N SER A 78 -14.45 -2.24 -15.80
CA SER A 78 -15.55 -1.42 -16.27
C SER A 78 -16.27 -2.25 -17.33
N PRO A 79 -17.42 -2.88 -17.03
CA PRO A 79 -18.42 -2.98 -18.06
C PRO A 79 -18.92 -1.54 -18.22
N VAL A 80 -18.40 -0.83 -19.22
CA VAL A 80 -19.15 0.31 -19.74
C VAL A 80 -20.41 -0.33 -20.30
N ASP A 81 -21.46 -0.31 -19.49
CA ASP A 81 -22.81 -0.59 -19.93
C ASP A 81 -23.16 0.58 -20.84
N TYR A 82 -22.95 0.40 -22.14
CA TYR A 82 -23.48 1.31 -23.14
C TYR A 82 -24.99 1.07 -23.14
N ASP A 83 -25.68 1.76 -22.23
CA ASP A 83 -27.13 1.91 -22.29
C ASP A 83 -27.41 2.77 -23.54
N ASP A 84 -27.56 2.09 -24.68
CA ASP A 84 -27.85 2.66 -26.00
C ASP A 84 -29.33 3.09 -26.05
N ARG A 85 -29.70 3.99 -25.15
CA ARG A 85 -31.03 4.60 -25.07
C ARG A 85 -30.92 6.10 -24.88
N GLY A 86 -30.84 6.76 -26.02
CA GLY A 86 -31.55 8.01 -26.27
C GLY A 86 -30.87 9.27 -25.79
N LEU A 87 -30.07 9.89 -26.66
CA LEU A 87 -29.90 11.35 -26.65
C LEU A 87 -29.34 11.89 -27.97
N PHE A 88 -30.11 11.82 -29.05
CA PHE A 88 -30.04 12.84 -30.10
C PHE A 88 -31.45 13.02 -30.69
N ASP A 89 -32.25 13.82 -29.97
CA ASP A 89 -33.24 14.66 -30.61
C ASP A 89 -32.47 15.62 -31.53
N ALA A 90 -32.52 15.37 -32.83
CA ALA A 90 -32.21 16.35 -33.85
C ALA A 90 -33.28 16.22 -34.93
N ASP A 91 -34.36 16.95 -34.66
CA ASP A 91 -35.29 17.53 -35.61
C ASP A 91 -34.56 17.94 -36.91
N ASP A 92 -34.91 17.29 -38.02
CA ASP A 92 -34.90 17.88 -39.36
C ASP A 92 -35.60 16.91 -40.32
N GLY A 93 -36.93 17.03 -40.37
CA GLY A 93 -37.72 16.45 -41.43
C GLY A 93 -37.60 17.28 -42.70
N ILE A 94 -37.13 16.70 -43.81
CA ILE A 94 -37.59 17.08 -45.16
C ILE A 94 -37.74 15.83 -46.02
N HIS A 95 -39.00 15.53 -46.35
CA HIS A 95 -39.42 14.65 -47.43
C HIS A 95 -38.96 15.18 -48.78
N PHE A 96 -38.44 14.32 -49.67
CA PHE A 96 -38.75 14.42 -51.10
C PHE A 96 -38.88 13.04 -51.74
N GLN A 97 -40.12 12.72 -52.04
CA GLN A 97 -40.60 11.59 -52.84
C GLN A 97 -40.57 12.00 -54.32
N GLN A 98 -40.30 11.04 -55.19
CA GLN A 98 -40.11 11.15 -56.65
C GLN A 98 -41.26 11.82 -57.44
N ALA A 99 -40.91 12.47 -58.55
CA ALA A 99 -41.65 12.51 -59.84
C ALA A 99 -40.78 13.29 -60.85
N ALA A 100 -40.64 12.98 -62.14
CA ALA A 100 -41.13 11.95 -63.07
C ALA A 100 -40.10 11.86 -64.20
#